data_AF-A0A060YP29-F1
#
_entry.id   AF-A0A060YP29-F1
#
_cell.length_a   1.000
_cell.length_b   1.000
_cell.length_c   1.000
_cell.angle_alpha   90.00
_cell.angle_beta   90.00
_cell.angle_gamma   90.00
#
_symmetry.space_group_name_H-M   'P 1'
#
loop_
_entity.id
_entity.type
_entity.pdbx_description
1 polymer ?
#
loop_
_entity_poly.entity_id
_entity_poly.type
_entity_poly.pdbx_seq_one_letter_code
_entity_poly.pdbx_strand_id
1 'polypeptide(L)'
;MRESLRKLKEVVYPSIDEAHWHSAVDQTHWLEYIRLLLAGAVRIADKLESGKTSVMVHCSDGWDRTAQLTSLAMLMLDSHYRTLRGFQVLLEKEWISFGHKFAARVGHGDENHANSERSPLFIQFIDCVWQMNRQFPAAFEFNELFLITILDHLYSCLFGTFLYDSEQERVAKEVQTKTVSLWSYINSQPEDFTNPFYVDYEHQVLYPLASVRHLELWTGYYVRWNPRMRPQVGMPVHQNLKELLFLRAELQRKVDELEREASSSRGSLSSSSEHTSSPSHSGGTPLHTIV
;
A
#
# COMPACT_ATOMS: atom_id res chain seq x y z
N MET A 1 -10.08 -3.65 21.92
CA MET A 1 -10.25 -3.70 20.45
C MET A 1 -11.69 -4.01 20.04
N ARG A 2 -12.24 -5.20 20.34
CA ARG A 2 -13.64 -5.54 19.99
C ARG A 2 -14.68 -4.51 20.44
N GLU A 3 -14.64 -4.12 21.71
CA GLU A 3 -15.59 -3.14 22.26
C GLU A 3 -15.48 -1.77 21.59
N SER A 4 -14.27 -1.37 21.20
CA SER A 4 -14.02 -0.12 20.47
C SER A 4 -14.67 -0.15 19.09
N LEU A 5 -14.52 -1.25 18.34
CA LEU A 5 -15.19 -1.40 17.05
C LEU A 5 -16.71 -1.50 17.19
N ARG A 6 -17.23 -2.14 18.24
CA ARG A 6 -18.67 -2.19 18.53
C ARG A 6 -19.24 -0.78 18.70
N LYS A 7 -18.62 0.05 19.55
CA LYS A 7 -19.00 1.46 19.72
C LYS A 7 -18.88 2.24 18.41
N LEU A 8 -17.81 2.04 17.64
CA LEU A 8 -17.64 2.71 16.36
C LEU A 8 -18.76 2.38 15.38
N LYS A 9 -19.16 1.11 15.29
CA LYS A 9 -20.30 0.68 14.46
C LYS A 9 -21.59 1.42 14.84
N GLU A 10 -21.85 1.58 16.14
CA GLU A 10 -23.04 2.29 16.64
C GLU A 10 -23.02 3.78 16.32
N VAL A 11 -21.84 4.40 16.27
CA VAL A 11 -21.67 5.81 15.89
C VAL A 11 -21.91 6.04 14.40
N VAL A 12 -21.51 5.09 13.55
CA VAL A 12 -21.51 5.28 12.08
C VAL A 12 -22.73 4.71 11.36
N TYR A 13 -23.47 3.79 11.99
CA TYR A 13 -24.59 3.07 11.37
C TYR A 13 -25.71 2.74 12.37
N PRO A 14 -27.00 2.92 12.01
CA PRO A 14 -27.53 3.28 10.69
C PRO A 14 -27.56 4.79 10.41
N SER A 15 -27.57 5.62 11.46
CA SER A 15 -27.65 7.09 11.37
C SER A 15 -26.51 7.73 12.12
N ILE A 16 -26.00 8.85 11.61
CA ILE A 16 -24.92 9.63 12.23
C ILE A 16 -25.52 10.83 12.94
N ASP A 17 -25.15 11.04 14.19
CA ASP A 17 -25.39 12.31 14.90
C ASP A 17 -24.28 13.31 14.53
N GLU A 18 -24.61 14.23 13.63
CA GLU A 18 -23.67 15.25 13.14
C GLU A 18 -23.22 16.22 14.23
N ALA A 19 -24.09 16.53 15.20
CA ALA A 19 -23.78 17.52 16.24
C ALA A 19 -22.71 17.02 17.22
N HIS A 20 -22.66 15.71 17.45
CA HIS A 20 -21.72 15.06 18.36
C HIS A 20 -20.73 14.14 17.66
N TRP A 21 -20.58 14.25 16.34
CA TRP A 21 -19.75 13.35 15.53
C TRP A 21 -18.35 13.13 16.12
N HIS A 22 -17.61 14.22 16.33
CA HIS A 22 -16.22 14.15 16.80
C HIS A 22 -16.09 13.55 18.20
N SER A 23 -16.98 13.93 19.14
CA SER A 23 -16.96 13.40 20.50
C SER A 23 -17.39 11.95 20.55
N ALA A 24 -18.38 11.56 19.74
CA ALA A 24 -18.84 10.18 19.65
C ALA A 24 -17.75 9.26 19.07
N VAL A 25 -17.06 9.67 18.00
CA VAL A 25 -15.92 8.93 17.45
C VAL A 25 -14.78 8.82 18.46
N ASP A 26 -14.45 9.90 19.17
CA ASP A 26 -13.39 9.89 20.19
C ASP A 26 -13.68 8.91 21.34
N GLN A 27 -14.94 8.86 21.81
CA GLN A 27 -15.39 7.93 22.86
C GLN A 27 -15.34 6.44 22.47
N THR A 28 -15.19 6.12 21.18
CA THR A 28 -14.92 4.75 20.73
C THR A 28 -13.50 4.30 21.07
N HIS A 29 -12.56 5.25 21.21
CA HIS A 29 -11.12 5.06 21.30
C HIS A 29 -10.49 4.32 20.09
N TRP A 30 -11.21 4.18 18.97
CA TRP A 30 -10.70 3.44 17.81
C TRP A 30 -9.42 4.07 17.27
N LEU A 31 -9.45 5.38 17.00
CA LEU A 31 -8.28 6.12 16.49
C LEU A 31 -7.14 6.15 17.50
N GLU A 32 -7.42 6.08 18.80
CA GLU A 32 -6.40 5.97 19.83
C GLU A 32 -5.65 4.63 19.76
N TYR A 33 -6.36 3.53 19.48
CA TYR A 33 -5.70 2.23 19.26
C TYR A 33 -4.88 2.21 17.97
N ILE A 34 -5.37 2.81 16.88
CA ILE A 34 -4.61 2.98 15.63
C ILE A 34 -3.35 3.80 15.88
N ARG A 35 -3.47 4.90 16.64
CA ARG A 35 -2.34 5.74 17.06
C ARG A 35 -1.29 4.95 17.84
N LEU A 36 -1.71 4.16 18.82
CA LEU A 36 -0.79 3.36 19.64
C LEU A 36 -0.05 2.31 18.81
N LEU A 37 -0.70 1.67 17.85
CA LEU A 37 -0.08 0.70 16.95
C LEU A 37 0.96 1.38 16.03
N LEU A 38 0.59 2.46 15.37
CA LEU A 38 1.52 3.23 14.52
C LEU A 38 2.70 3.77 15.32
N ALA A 39 2.46 4.32 16.52
CA ALA A 39 3.53 4.80 17.39
C ALA A 39 4.48 3.68 17.82
N GLY A 40 3.94 2.49 18.12
CA GLY A 40 4.74 1.30 18.42
C GLY A 40 5.62 0.88 17.24
N ALA A 41 5.04 0.80 16.05
CA ALA A 41 5.76 0.45 14.83
C ALA A 41 6.85 1.47 14.46
N VAL A 42 6.56 2.78 14.59
CA VAL A 42 7.54 3.86 14.39
C VAL A 42 8.73 3.70 15.35
N ARG A 43 8.50 3.36 16.63
CA ARG A 43 9.58 3.12 17.59
C ARG A 43 10.45 1.92 17.21
N ILE A 44 9.85 0.87 16.65
CA ILE A 44 10.57 -0.31 16.16
C ILE A 44 11.42 0.08 14.94
N ALA A 45 10.81 0.74 13.95
CA ALA A 45 11.48 1.19 12.74
C ALA A 45 12.64 2.15 13.04
N ASP A 46 12.44 3.14 13.91
CA ASP A 46 13.48 4.10 14.30
C ASP A 46 14.65 3.41 15.03
N LYS A 47 14.37 2.42 15.88
CA LYS A 47 15.43 1.68 16.58
C LYS A 47 16.29 0.87 15.62
N LEU A 48 15.68 0.29 14.58
CA LEU A 48 16.37 -0.45 13.53
C LEU A 48 17.15 0.48 12.59
N GLU A 49 16.48 1.51 12.07
CA GLU A 49 17.04 2.39 11.04
C GLU A 49 17.98 3.44 11.64
N SER A 50 17.51 4.28 12.57
CA SER A 50 18.35 5.34 13.16
C SER A 50 19.29 4.76 14.22
N GLY A 51 18.78 3.85 15.05
CA GLY A 51 19.52 3.25 16.16
C GLY A 51 20.46 2.11 15.78
N LYS A 52 20.37 1.59 14.55
CA LYS A 52 21.15 0.44 14.05
C LYS A 52 21.20 -0.73 15.05
N THR A 53 20.09 -0.95 15.75
CA THR A 53 19.98 -1.91 16.86
C THR A 53 18.95 -2.98 16.52
N SER A 54 19.31 -4.26 16.70
CA SER A 54 18.36 -5.37 16.57
C SER A 54 17.27 -5.31 17.65
N VAL A 55 16.04 -5.64 17.29
CA VAL A 55 14.87 -5.57 18.18
C VAL A 55 14.16 -6.92 18.26
N MET A 56 13.69 -7.28 19.46
CA MET A 56 12.79 -8.41 19.67
C MET A 56 11.40 -7.87 19.98
N VAL A 57 10.42 -8.21 19.14
CA VAL A 57 9.03 -7.81 19.32
C VAL A 57 8.24 -9.02 19.80
N HIS A 58 7.67 -8.95 21.01
CA HIS A 58 6.78 -9.98 21.52
C HIS A 58 5.61 -9.34 22.29
N CYS A 59 4.58 -10.13 22.52
CA CYS A 59 3.46 -9.80 23.39
C CYS A 59 3.23 -10.99 24.35
N SER A 60 1.97 -11.38 24.58
CA SER A 60 1.62 -12.59 25.31
C SER A 60 1.90 -13.83 24.46
N ASP A 61 1.05 -14.11 23.46
CA ASP A 61 1.20 -15.31 22.62
C ASP A 61 1.96 -15.07 21.30
N GLY A 62 2.15 -13.81 20.90
CA GLY A 62 2.96 -13.46 19.74
C GLY A 62 2.26 -13.53 18.36
N TRP A 63 0.99 -13.91 18.26
CA TRP A 63 0.28 -14.01 16.97
C TRP A 63 -0.69 -12.85 16.65
N ASP A 64 -0.94 -11.93 17.58
CA ASP A 64 -1.87 -10.80 17.40
C ASP A 64 -1.12 -9.46 17.26
N ARG A 65 -0.80 -8.83 18.39
CA ARG A 65 -0.14 -7.52 18.43
C ARG A 65 1.29 -7.55 17.88
N THR A 66 1.97 -8.66 18.01
CA THR A 66 3.30 -8.84 17.41
C THR A 66 3.21 -8.77 15.89
N ALA A 67 2.31 -9.53 15.25
CA ALA A 67 2.10 -9.48 13.80
C ALA A 67 1.72 -8.07 13.31
N GLN A 68 0.89 -7.34 14.07
CA GLN A 68 0.58 -5.94 13.79
C GLN A 68 1.85 -5.08 13.77
N LEU A 69 2.68 -5.17 14.82
CA LEU A 69 3.86 -4.32 15.00
C LEU A 69 4.98 -4.67 14.02
N THR A 70 5.28 -5.96 13.81
CA THR A 70 6.32 -6.40 12.88
C THR A 70 5.95 -6.04 11.44
N SER A 71 4.71 -6.32 11.02
CA SER A 71 4.24 -5.99 9.68
C SER A 71 4.28 -4.49 9.39
N LEU A 72 3.82 -3.66 10.34
CA LEU A 72 3.85 -2.21 10.17
C LEU A 72 5.28 -1.66 10.11
N ALA A 73 6.19 -2.16 10.96
CA ALA A 73 7.59 -1.77 10.90
C ALA A 73 8.25 -2.21 9.58
N MET A 74 7.94 -3.41 9.08
CA MET A 74 8.43 -3.89 7.79
C MET A 74 7.96 -3.01 6.62
N LEU A 75 6.71 -2.55 6.63
CA LEU A 75 6.19 -1.60 5.62
C LEU A 75 6.90 -0.25 5.67
N MET A 76 7.24 0.22 6.87
CA MET A 76 7.98 1.47 7.06
C MET A 76 9.41 1.36 6.52
N LEU A 77 10.07 0.22 6.73
CA LEU A 77 11.50 0.04 6.46
C LEU A 77 11.80 -0.41 5.02
N ASP A 78 10.96 -1.26 4.43
CA ASP A 78 11.27 -1.96 3.18
C ASP A 78 10.25 -1.61 2.09
N SER A 79 10.72 -1.08 0.96
CA SER A 79 9.87 -0.70 -0.17
C SER A 79 9.26 -1.90 -0.88
N HIS A 80 9.87 -3.08 -0.78
CA HIS A 80 9.32 -4.30 -1.36
C HIS A 80 7.88 -4.55 -0.86
N TYR A 81 7.64 -4.48 0.45
CA TYR A 81 6.32 -4.75 1.02
C TYR A 81 5.26 -3.69 0.68
N ARG A 82 5.65 -2.58 0.06
CA ARG A 82 4.74 -1.52 -0.42
C ARG A 82 4.28 -1.73 -1.87
N THR A 83 4.88 -2.71 -2.57
CA THR A 83 4.38 -3.20 -3.86
C THR A 83 3.14 -4.07 -3.68
N LEU A 84 2.33 -4.21 -4.72
CA LEU A 84 1.11 -5.01 -4.71
C LEU A 84 1.41 -6.47 -4.35
N ARG A 85 2.45 -7.06 -4.96
CA ARG A 85 2.89 -8.42 -4.64
C ARG A 85 3.62 -8.52 -3.30
N GLY A 86 4.47 -7.55 -2.97
CA GLY A 86 5.19 -7.57 -1.71
C GLY A 86 4.25 -7.47 -0.50
N PHE A 87 3.16 -6.70 -0.59
CA PHE A 87 2.14 -6.67 0.47
C PHE A 87 1.44 -8.02 0.63
N GLN A 88 1.14 -8.72 -0.47
CA GLN A 88 0.58 -10.09 -0.41
C GLN A 88 1.56 -11.05 0.29
N VAL A 89 2.85 -10.96 -0.04
CA VAL A 89 3.91 -11.73 0.63
C VAL A 89 4.01 -11.37 2.12
N LEU A 90 3.89 -10.10 2.49
CA LEU A 90 3.87 -9.66 3.89
C LEU A 90 2.74 -10.35 4.66
N LEU A 91 1.54 -10.41 4.08
CA LEU A 91 0.39 -11.05 4.69
C LEU A 91 0.54 -12.57 4.78
N GLU A 92 1.00 -13.23 3.71
CA GLU A 92 1.29 -14.67 3.73
C GLU A 92 2.34 -15.04 4.78
N LYS A 93 3.34 -14.18 4.98
CA LYS A 93 4.39 -14.37 5.97
C LYS A 93 3.92 -14.02 7.39
N GLU A 94 3.77 -12.73 7.70
CA GLU A 94 3.63 -12.26 9.08
C GLU A 94 2.29 -12.59 9.72
N TRP A 95 1.28 -12.91 8.92
CA TRP A 95 -0.07 -13.22 9.42
C TRP A 95 -0.44 -14.68 9.22
N ILE A 96 -0.30 -15.20 8.00
CA ILE A 96 -0.80 -16.55 7.69
C ILE A 96 0.19 -17.62 8.18
N SER A 97 1.46 -17.56 7.78
CA SER A 97 2.44 -18.60 8.17
C SER A 97 2.82 -18.50 9.65
N PHE A 98 2.93 -17.28 10.19
CA PHE A 98 3.17 -17.04 11.61
C PHE A 98 1.96 -17.28 12.53
N GLY A 99 0.83 -17.75 11.99
CA GLY A 99 -0.25 -18.36 12.77
C GLY A 99 -1.18 -17.35 13.46
N HIS A 100 -1.46 -16.20 12.83
CA HIS A 100 -2.59 -15.40 13.25
C HIS A 100 -3.87 -16.22 13.13
N LYS A 101 -4.65 -16.26 14.22
CA LYS A 101 -5.83 -17.12 14.34
C LYS A 101 -7.04 -16.55 13.60
N PHE A 102 -6.98 -16.48 12.27
CA PHE A 102 -8.03 -15.85 11.46
C PHE A 102 -9.41 -16.47 11.70
N ALA A 103 -9.52 -17.80 11.72
CA ALA A 103 -10.80 -18.47 11.93
C ALA A 103 -11.39 -18.15 13.33
N ALA A 104 -10.57 -18.15 14.38
CA ALA A 104 -11.02 -17.80 15.73
C ALA A 104 -11.35 -16.30 15.89
N ARG A 105 -10.54 -15.42 15.29
CA ARG A 105 -10.65 -13.95 15.42
C ARG A 105 -11.83 -13.39 14.63
N VAL A 106 -12.16 -14.01 13.50
CA VAL A 106 -13.30 -13.62 12.65
C VAL A 106 -14.57 -14.41 13.00
N GLY A 107 -14.43 -15.71 13.27
CA GLY A 107 -15.53 -16.64 13.51
C GLY A 107 -16.17 -17.15 12.20
N HIS A 108 -15.35 -17.68 11.29
CA HIS A 108 -15.81 -18.21 10.00
C HIS A 108 -16.80 -19.36 10.16
N GLY A 109 -18.04 -19.18 9.70
CA GLY A 109 -19.09 -20.21 9.76
C GLY A 109 -19.54 -20.57 11.20
N ASP A 110 -19.11 -19.80 12.21
CA ASP A 110 -19.48 -20.02 13.61
C ASP A 110 -20.68 -19.16 13.98
N GLU A 111 -21.74 -19.79 14.46
CA GLU A 111 -22.98 -19.13 14.90
C GLU A 111 -22.82 -18.43 16.26
N ASN A 112 -21.77 -18.73 17.03
CA ASN A 112 -21.53 -18.10 18.32
C ASN A 112 -20.98 -16.67 18.19
N HIS A 113 -21.86 -15.71 17.95
CA HIS A 113 -21.52 -14.30 17.84
C HIS A 113 -20.95 -13.69 19.15
N ALA A 114 -21.18 -14.33 20.30
CA ALA A 114 -20.70 -13.86 21.61
C ALA A 114 -19.28 -14.35 21.95
N ASN A 115 -18.66 -15.16 21.10
CA ASN A 115 -17.34 -15.73 21.32
C ASN A 115 -16.29 -14.65 21.69
N SER A 116 -15.66 -14.82 22.85
CA SER A 116 -14.64 -13.90 23.39
C SER A 116 -13.38 -13.79 22.53
N GLU A 117 -13.08 -14.81 21.73
CA GLU A 117 -11.90 -14.87 20.86
C GLU A 117 -12.04 -13.96 19.63
N ARG A 118 -13.26 -13.55 19.25
CA ARG A 118 -13.47 -12.66 18.11
C ARG A 118 -12.95 -11.27 18.39
N SER A 119 -12.08 -10.74 17.53
CA SER A 119 -11.50 -9.42 17.71
C SER A 119 -10.89 -8.87 16.41
N PRO A 120 -10.99 -7.54 16.14
CA PRO A 120 -10.67 -6.96 14.84
C PRO A 120 -9.18 -6.63 14.65
N LEU A 121 -8.27 -7.53 14.99
CA LEU A 121 -6.83 -7.26 15.00
C LEU A 121 -6.29 -7.02 13.58
N PHE A 122 -6.70 -7.86 12.64
CA PHE A 122 -6.32 -7.70 11.24
C PHE A 122 -6.92 -6.43 10.62
N ILE A 123 -8.16 -6.06 10.98
CA ILE A 123 -8.78 -4.80 10.53
C ILE A 123 -7.96 -3.60 11.03
N GLN A 124 -7.54 -3.61 12.30
CA GLN A 124 -6.70 -2.53 12.84
C GLN A 124 -5.38 -2.41 12.09
N PHE A 125 -4.77 -3.53 11.69
CA PHE A 125 -3.57 -3.51 10.85
C PHE A 125 -3.85 -2.86 9.50
N ILE A 126 -4.89 -3.29 8.78
CA ILE A 126 -5.23 -2.73 7.47
C ILE A 126 -5.62 -1.25 7.57
N ASP A 127 -6.29 -0.83 8.66
CA ASP A 127 -6.56 0.59 8.95
C ASP A 127 -5.25 1.37 9.11
N CYS A 128 -4.29 0.88 9.91
CA CYS A 128 -2.96 1.49 10.00
C CYS A 128 -2.26 1.59 8.63
N VAL A 129 -2.39 0.59 7.76
CA VAL A 129 -1.86 0.64 6.38
C VAL A 129 -2.55 1.73 5.56
N TRP A 130 -3.88 1.87 5.68
CA TRP A 130 -4.62 2.95 5.06
C TRP A 130 -4.17 4.33 5.56
N GLN A 131 -3.93 4.50 6.87
CA GLN A 131 -3.40 5.77 7.42
C GLN A 131 -2.03 6.11 6.79
N MET A 132 -1.15 5.12 6.61
CA MET A 132 0.14 5.34 5.95
C MET A 132 -0.03 5.67 4.46
N ASN A 133 -0.90 4.96 3.74
CA ASN A 133 -1.19 5.25 2.33
C ASN A 133 -1.68 6.69 2.15
N ARG A 134 -2.49 7.19 3.09
CA ARG A 134 -2.95 8.58 3.10
C ARG A 134 -1.86 9.61 3.37
N GLN A 135 -0.97 9.34 4.32
CA GLN A 135 0.13 10.25 4.63
C GLN A 135 1.23 10.22 3.55
N PHE A 136 1.36 9.11 2.80
CA PHE A 136 2.36 8.90 1.77
C PHE A 136 1.72 8.41 0.45
N PRO A 137 0.97 9.28 -0.26
CA PRO A 137 0.11 8.89 -1.40
C PRO A 137 0.86 8.33 -2.62
N ALA A 138 2.18 8.48 -2.70
CA ALA A 138 3.02 7.95 -3.77
C ALA A 138 3.86 6.72 -3.35
N ALA A 139 3.83 6.32 -2.07
CA ALA A 139 4.76 5.32 -1.54
C ALA A 139 4.23 3.87 -1.64
N PHE A 140 2.94 3.68 -1.91
CA PHE A 140 2.31 2.37 -2.01
C PHE A 140 1.79 2.13 -3.43
N GLU A 141 2.12 0.98 -4.00
CA GLU A 141 1.68 0.58 -5.34
C GLU A 141 0.18 0.26 -5.35
N PHE A 142 -0.38 -0.15 -4.22
CA PHE A 142 -1.79 -0.48 -4.11
C PHE A 142 -2.64 0.70 -3.64
N ASN A 143 -3.89 0.75 -4.11
CA ASN A 143 -4.87 1.78 -3.77
C ASN A 143 -5.79 1.35 -2.61
N GLU A 144 -6.74 2.22 -2.25
CA GLU A 144 -7.71 1.94 -1.19
C GLU A 144 -8.65 0.77 -1.50
N LEU A 145 -9.02 0.57 -2.78
CA LEU A 145 -9.89 -0.55 -3.19
C LEU A 145 -9.25 -1.89 -2.88
N PHE A 146 -7.94 -2.02 -3.05
CA PHE A 146 -7.19 -3.22 -2.68
C PHE A 146 -7.35 -3.57 -1.19
N LEU A 147 -7.18 -2.58 -0.30
CA LEU A 147 -7.31 -2.77 1.14
C LEU A 147 -8.75 -3.15 1.53
N ILE A 148 -9.76 -2.48 0.94
CA ILE A 148 -11.18 -2.82 1.17
C ILE A 148 -11.49 -4.24 0.66
N THR A 149 -10.97 -4.62 -0.51
CA THR A 149 -11.18 -5.94 -1.11
C THR A 149 -10.60 -7.05 -0.23
N ILE A 150 -9.43 -6.83 0.37
CA ILE A 150 -8.85 -7.73 1.38
C ILE A 150 -9.80 -7.89 2.57
N LEU A 151 -10.35 -6.79 3.10
CA LEU A 151 -11.27 -6.84 4.25
C LEU A 151 -12.62 -7.47 3.89
N ASP A 152 -13.13 -7.28 2.68
CA ASP A 152 -14.36 -7.96 2.23
C ASP A 152 -14.15 -9.47 2.15
N HIS A 153 -13.01 -9.92 1.62
CA HIS A 153 -12.67 -11.33 1.50
C HIS A 153 -12.07 -11.96 2.76
N LEU A 154 -11.74 -11.15 3.78
CA LEU A 154 -11.52 -11.63 5.15
C LEU A 154 -12.79 -12.31 5.68
N TYR A 155 -13.96 -11.73 5.43
CA TYR A 155 -15.24 -12.26 5.93
C TYR A 155 -15.92 -13.21 4.97
N SER A 156 -15.76 -13.01 3.65
CA SER A 156 -16.59 -13.69 2.66
C SER A 156 -16.39 -15.21 2.59
N CYS A 157 -15.23 -15.71 3.06
CA CYS A 157 -14.83 -17.11 2.94
C CYS A 157 -14.89 -17.66 1.50
N LEU A 158 -14.81 -16.78 0.49
CA LEU A 158 -14.82 -17.17 -0.93
C LEU A 158 -13.48 -17.82 -1.32
N PHE A 159 -12.40 -17.35 -0.71
CA PHE A 159 -11.04 -17.81 -0.92
C PHE A 159 -10.51 -18.52 0.31
N GLY A 160 -9.54 -19.41 0.12
CA GLY A 160 -8.86 -20.08 1.23
C GLY A 160 -7.83 -19.23 1.97
N THR A 161 -7.50 -18.04 1.45
CA THR A 161 -6.38 -17.22 1.93
C THR A 161 -6.42 -16.98 3.44
N PHE A 162 -7.56 -16.59 4.01
CA PHE A 162 -7.70 -16.30 5.44
C PHE A 162 -8.41 -17.40 6.24
N LEU A 163 -8.56 -18.61 5.70
CA LEU A 163 -9.15 -19.73 6.45
C LEU A 163 -8.13 -20.35 7.42
N TYR A 164 -8.67 -20.93 8.52
CA TYR A 164 -7.94 -21.67 9.56
C TYR A 164 -7.01 -20.79 10.42
N ASP A 165 -6.44 -21.38 11.48
CA ASP A 165 -5.69 -20.62 12.50
C ASP A 165 -4.17 -20.79 12.42
N SER A 166 -3.66 -21.73 11.62
CA SER A 166 -2.23 -21.98 11.48
C SER A 166 -1.86 -22.59 10.13
N GLU A 167 -0.60 -22.43 9.73
CA GLU A 167 -0.05 -23.08 8.53
C GLU A 167 -0.20 -24.61 8.59
N GLN A 168 0.07 -25.21 9.76
CA GLN A 168 -0.08 -26.65 9.96
C GLN A 168 -1.51 -27.12 9.66
N GLU A 169 -2.52 -26.41 10.16
CA GLU A 169 -3.92 -26.73 9.90
C GLU A 169 -4.27 -26.56 8.42
N ARG A 170 -3.78 -25.48 7.78
CA ARG A 170 -4.00 -25.22 6.35
C ARG A 170 -3.43 -26.32 5.46
N VAL A 171 -2.26 -26.85 5.80
CA VAL A 171 -1.66 -28.00 5.11
C VAL A 171 -2.51 -29.26 5.33
N ALA A 172 -2.88 -29.56 6.58
CA ALA A 172 -3.71 -30.73 6.91
C ALA A 172 -5.08 -30.71 6.22
N LYS A 173 -5.63 -29.52 5.96
CA LYS A 173 -6.90 -29.33 5.25
C LYS A 173 -6.75 -29.19 3.74
N GLU A 174 -5.52 -29.24 3.22
CA GLU A 174 -5.20 -29.15 1.79
C GLU A 174 -5.75 -27.86 1.16
N VAL A 175 -5.65 -26.72 1.87
CA VAL A 175 -6.24 -25.45 1.43
C VAL A 175 -5.78 -25.04 0.03
N GLN A 176 -4.50 -25.22 -0.26
CA GLN A 176 -3.91 -24.81 -1.54
C GLN A 176 -4.50 -25.56 -2.74
N THR A 177 -4.96 -26.80 -2.56
CA THR A 177 -5.53 -27.61 -3.66
C THR A 177 -7.05 -27.59 -3.69
N LYS A 178 -7.70 -27.39 -2.53
CA LYS A 178 -9.16 -27.40 -2.40
C LYS A 178 -9.82 -26.03 -2.54
N THR A 179 -9.04 -24.95 -2.52
CA THR A 179 -9.57 -23.58 -2.55
C THR A 179 -8.76 -22.69 -3.50
N VAL A 180 -9.33 -21.55 -3.87
CA VAL A 180 -8.64 -20.53 -4.66
C VAL A 180 -8.00 -19.50 -3.72
N SER A 181 -6.84 -18.97 -4.09
CA SER A 181 -6.21 -17.85 -3.39
C SER A 181 -6.83 -16.51 -3.79
N LEU A 182 -7.07 -15.63 -2.82
CA LEU A 182 -7.46 -14.24 -3.05
C LEU A 182 -6.47 -13.53 -4.00
N TRP A 183 -5.19 -13.85 -3.87
CA TRP A 183 -4.14 -13.26 -4.72
C TRP A 183 -4.30 -13.67 -6.18
N SER A 184 -4.84 -14.87 -6.47
CA SER A 184 -5.14 -15.28 -7.85
C SER A 184 -6.21 -14.38 -8.48
N TYR A 185 -7.21 -13.96 -7.70
CA TYR A 185 -8.23 -13.03 -8.16
C TYR A 185 -7.65 -11.62 -8.35
N ILE A 186 -7.02 -11.05 -7.31
CA ILE A 186 -6.47 -9.69 -7.36
C ILE A 186 -5.43 -9.55 -8.48
N ASN A 187 -4.52 -10.51 -8.62
CA ASN A 187 -3.46 -10.45 -9.63
C ASN A 187 -3.96 -10.75 -11.05
N SER A 188 -5.22 -11.16 -11.23
CA SER A 188 -5.82 -11.30 -12.56
C SER A 188 -6.29 -9.96 -13.15
N GLN A 189 -6.48 -8.93 -12.31
CA GLN A 189 -6.91 -7.58 -12.68
C GLN A 189 -6.15 -6.52 -11.86
N PRO A 190 -4.81 -6.50 -11.91
CA PRO A 190 -4.00 -5.62 -11.07
C PRO A 190 -4.32 -4.13 -11.28
N GLU A 191 -4.74 -3.73 -12.47
CA GLU A 191 -5.05 -2.34 -12.82
C GLU A 191 -6.19 -1.71 -11.99
N ASP A 192 -7.08 -2.51 -11.41
CA ASP A 192 -8.13 -2.01 -10.50
C ASP A 192 -7.57 -1.65 -9.12
N PHE A 193 -6.43 -2.25 -8.77
CA PHE A 193 -5.82 -2.20 -7.45
C PHE A 193 -4.56 -1.34 -7.41
N THR A 194 -4.01 -0.97 -8.57
CA THR A 194 -2.81 -0.14 -8.66
C THR A 194 -3.11 1.34 -8.41
N ASN A 195 -2.18 2.01 -7.75
CA ASN A 195 -2.14 3.44 -7.52
C ASN A 195 -1.37 4.13 -8.66
N PRO A 196 -2.00 5.00 -9.47
CA PRO A 196 -1.31 5.70 -10.57
C PRO A 196 -0.18 6.61 -10.12
N PHE A 197 -0.21 7.07 -8.85
CA PHE A 197 0.78 7.97 -8.29
C PHE A 197 1.97 7.26 -7.65
N TYR A 198 1.99 5.92 -7.67
CA TYR A 198 3.09 5.16 -7.09
C TYR A 198 4.42 5.47 -7.77
N VAL A 199 5.42 5.74 -6.92
CA VAL A 199 6.81 5.92 -7.29
C VAL A 199 7.65 4.99 -6.44
N ASP A 200 8.49 4.18 -7.09
CA ASP A 200 9.41 3.29 -6.41
C ASP A 200 10.66 4.08 -5.97
N TYR A 201 10.63 4.55 -4.72
CA TYR A 201 11.80 5.12 -4.06
C TYR A 201 12.56 4.01 -3.33
N GLU A 202 13.58 3.47 -3.99
CA GLU A 202 14.49 2.52 -3.36
C GLU A 202 15.03 3.08 -2.04
N HIS A 203 15.01 2.24 -0.99
CA HIS A 203 15.54 2.54 0.34
C HIS A 203 14.87 3.70 1.12
N GLN A 204 13.74 4.24 0.66
CA GLN A 204 13.04 5.26 1.43
C GLN A 204 12.36 4.66 2.66
N VAL A 205 12.71 5.09 3.87
CA VAL A 205 12.00 4.70 5.10
C VAL A 205 10.84 5.67 5.39
N LEU A 206 9.67 5.14 5.74
CA LEU A 206 8.47 5.93 6.06
C LEU A 206 8.27 6.08 7.57
N TYR A 207 8.08 7.32 8.03
CA TYR A 207 7.75 7.62 9.44
C TYR A 207 6.40 8.34 9.53
N PRO A 208 5.28 7.60 9.64
CA PRO A 208 3.97 8.23 9.77
C PRO A 208 3.83 9.01 11.09
N LEU A 209 3.05 10.08 11.04
CA LEU A 209 2.69 10.89 12.20
C LEU A 209 1.62 10.16 13.02
N ALA A 210 2.05 9.45 14.06
CA ALA A 210 1.19 8.75 15.01
C ALA A 210 0.54 9.72 16.03
N SER A 211 -0.30 10.63 15.55
CA SER A 211 -1.03 11.61 16.36
C SER A 211 -2.49 11.65 15.93
N VAL A 212 -3.43 11.70 16.89
CA VAL A 212 -4.88 11.80 16.59
C VAL A 212 -5.25 12.99 15.69
N ARG A 213 -4.39 14.02 15.59
CA ARG A 213 -4.58 15.17 14.68
C ARG A 213 -4.31 14.85 13.21
N HIS A 214 -3.58 13.77 12.93
CA HIS A 214 -3.16 13.34 11.59
C HIS A 214 -3.76 11.97 11.21
N LEU A 215 -4.49 11.35 12.13
CA LEU A 215 -5.24 10.13 11.88
C LEU A 215 -6.68 10.51 11.62
N GLU A 216 -7.29 9.79 10.69
CA GLU A 216 -8.66 10.04 10.29
C GLU A 216 -9.49 8.78 10.40
N LEU A 217 -10.80 8.92 10.60
CA LEU A 217 -11.68 7.77 10.48
C LEU A 217 -11.73 7.34 9.02
N TRP A 218 -11.51 6.05 8.77
CA TRP A 218 -11.61 5.46 7.44
C TRP A 218 -13.06 5.38 6.95
N THR A 219 -13.59 6.51 6.50
CA THR A 219 -14.97 6.65 6.02
C THR A 219 -15.27 5.75 4.83
N GLY A 220 -14.29 5.56 3.93
CA GLY A 220 -14.35 4.65 2.79
C GLY A 220 -14.61 3.18 3.16
N TYR A 221 -14.31 2.76 4.39
CA TYR A 221 -14.61 1.42 4.89
C TYR A 221 -15.76 1.42 5.91
N TYR A 222 -15.64 2.20 6.99
CA TYR A 222 -16.59 2.16 8.11
C TYR A 222 -17.95 2.80 7.79
N VAL A 223 -18.01 3.71 6.81
CA VAL A 223 -19.20 4.53 6.51
C VAL A 223 -19.72 4.29 5.08
N ARG A 224 -19.15 3.34 4.33
CA ARG A 224 -19.44 3.08 2.90
C ARG A 224 -20.90 2.76 2.55
N TRP A 225 -21.67 2.33 3.53
CA TRP A 225 -23.10 2.00 3.38
C TRP A 225 -24.04 3.16 3.70
N ASN A 226 -23.54 4.26 4.27
CA ASN A 226 -24.37 5.42 4.58
C ASN A 226 -24.55 6.29 3.33
N PRO A 227 -25.77 6.40 2.78
CA PRO A 227 -26.01 7.15 1.54
C PRO A 227 -25.67 8.65 1.65
N ARG A 228 -25.75 9.23 2.86
CA ARG A 228 -25.46 10.66 3.09
C ARG A 228 -23.97 11.00 3.06
N MET A 229 -23.12 9.99 3.29
CA MET A 229 -21.67 10.15 3.36
C MET A 229 -20.96 9.62 2.11
N ARG A 230 -21.71 9.08 1.14
CA ARG A 230 -21.14 8.70 -0.15
C ARG A 230 -20.73 9.96 -0.91
N PRO A 231 -19.50 10.02 -1.44
CA PRO A 231 -19.10 11.11 -2.33
C PRO A 231 -20.13 11.23 -3.46
N GLN A 232 -20.69 12.42 -3.68
CA GLN A 232 -21.64 12.68 -4.77
C GLN A 232 -20.98 12.69 -6.16
N VAL A 233 -19.76 12.17 -6.27
CA VAL A 233 -19.00 12.13 -7.52
C VAL A 233 -19.60 11.03 -8.40
N GLY A 234 -19.95 11.36 -9.64
CA GLY A 234 -20.69 10.47 -10.54
C GLY A 234 -20.00 9.14 -10.90
N MET A 235 -18.70 9.02 -10.62
CA MET A 235 -17.87 7.82 -10.85
C MET A 235 -17.17 7.40 -9.54
N PRO A 236 -17.12 6.10 -9.20
CA PRO A 236 -16.32 5.58 -8.09
C PRO A 236 -14.84 5.97 -8.22
N VAL A 237 -14.20 6.35 -7.11
CA VAL A 237 -12.78 6.80 -7.07
C VAL A 237 -11.83 5.83 -7.77
N HIS A 238 -12.01 4.52 -7.62
CA HIS A 238 -11.15 3.52 -8.25
C HIS A 238 -11.24 3.51 -9.79
N GLN A 239 -12.40 3.85 -10.38
CA GLN A 239 -12.51 3.97 -11.84
C GLN A 239 -11.69 5.15 -12.34
N ASN A 240 -11.73 6.28 -11.63
CA ASN A 240 -10.88 7.43 -11.94
C ASN A 240 -9.39 7.08 -11.81
N LEU A 241 -9.00 6.30 -10.79
CA LEU A 241 -7.61 5.85 -10.65
C LEU A 241 -7.17 4.94 -11.80
N LYS A 242 -8.05 4.05 -12.26
CA LYS A 242 -7.82 3.19 -13.43
C LYS A 242 -7.66 4.01 -14.72
N GLU A 243 -8.50 5.00 -14.94
CA GLU A 243 -8.36 5.92 -16.08
C GLU A 243 -7.04 6.69 -16.03
N LEU A 244 -6.64 7.16 -14.84
CA LEU A 244 -5.35 7.82 -14.65
C LEU A 244 -4.16 6.89 -14.92
N LEU A 245 -4.27 5.61 -14.61
CA LEU A 245 -3.23 4.62 -14.98
C LEU A 245 -3.08 4.50 -16.49
N PHE A 246 -4.19 4.40 -17.23
CA PHE A 246 -4.15 4.34 -18.70
C PHE A 246 -3.60 5.64 -19.30
N LEU A 247 -4.03 6.80 -18.79
CA LEU A 247 -3.55 8.09 -19.26
C LEU A 247 -2.04 8.25 -18.97
N ARG A 248 -1.57 7.84 -17.80
CA ARG A 248 -0.14 7.83 -17.46
C ARG A 248 0.65 6.97 -18.44
N ALA A 249 0.18 5.76 -18.77
CA ALA A 249 0.85 4.87 -19.71
C ALA A 249 0.90 5.48 -21.13
N GLU A 250 -0.17 6.14 -21.57
CA GLU A 250 -0.19 6.83 -22.86
C GLU A 250 0.80 8.01 -22.89
N LEU A 251 0.80 8.84 -21.85
CA LEU A 251 1.71 9.98 -21.75
C LEU A 251 3.17 9.54 -21.68
N GLN A 252 3.48 8.46 -20.94
CA GLN A 252 4.83 7.92 -20.87
C GLN A 252 5.32 7.48 -22.26
N ARG A 253 4.48 6.78 -23.02
CA ARG A 253 4.82 6.38 -24.39
C ARG A 253 5.08 7.58 -25.30
N LYS A 254 4.28 8.65 -25.20
CA LYS A 254 4.51 9.89 -25.97
C LYS A 254 5.83 10.57 -25.60
N VAL A 255 6.20 10.56 -24.32
CA VAL A 255 7.50 11.07 -23.86
C VAL A 255 8.63 10.27 -24.48
N ASP A 256 8.57 8.94 -24.40
CA ASP A 256 9.60 8.05 -24.96
C ASP A 256 9.73 8.22 -26.49
N GLU A 257 8.62 8.42 -27.21
CA GLU A 257 8.60 8.71 -28.65
C GLU A 257 9.29 10.05 -28.96
N LEU A 258 8.95 11.13 -28.24
CA LEU A 258 9.56 12.45 -28.42
C LEU A 258 11.05 12.47 -28.07
N GLU A 259 11.48 11.75 -27.04
CA GLU A 259 12.89 11.62 -26.67
C GLU A 259 13.72 10.91 -27.76
N ARG A 260 13.14 9.89 -28.42
CA ARG A 260 13.75 9.22 -29.58
C ARG A 260 13.87 10.15 -30.79
N GLU A 261 12.84 10.95 -31.08
CA GLU A 261 12.88 11.93 -32.17
C GLU A 261 13.93 13.03 -31.89
N ALA A 262 13.99 13.55 -30.67
CA ALA A 262 14.97 14.56 -30.28
C ALA A 262 16.42 14.04 -30.33
N SER A 263 16.66 12.80 -29.91
CA SER A 263 17.99 12.17 -30.00
C SER A 263 18.40 11.87 -31.44
N SER A 264 17.49 11.42 -32.31
CA SER A 264 17.77 11.26 -33.74
C SER A 264 18.09 12.59 -34.45
N SER A 265 17.42 13.68 -34.08
CA SER A 265 17.63 15.01 -34.65
C SER A 265 18.97 15.62 -34.19
N ARG A 266 19.43 15.31 -32.98
CA ARG A 266 20.78 15.71 -32.51
C ARG A 266 21.90 14.93 -33.20
N GLY A 267 21.66 13.65 -33.55
CA GLY A 267 22.63 12.83 -34.28
C GLY A 267 22.88 13.28 -35.73
N SER A 268 21.85 13.80 -36.41
CA SER A 268 22.00 14.32 -37.78
C SER A 268 22.69 15.69 -37.86
N LEU A 269 22.61 16.50 -36.79
CA LEU A 269 23.31 17.78 -36.69
C LEU A 269 24.82 17.60 -36.45
N SER A 270 25.25 16.56 -35.71
CA SER A 270 26.69 16.31 -35.51
C SER A 270 27.39 15.75 -36.75
N SER A 271 26.72 14.89 -37.54
CA SER A 271 27.29 14.35 -38.79
C SER A 271 27.44 15.39 -39.90
N SER A 272 26.78 16.54 -39.78
CA SER A 272 26.84 17.63 -40.77
C SER A 272 28.04 18.58 -40.57
N SER A 273 28.85 18.37 -39.52
CA SER A 273 29.91 19.31 -39.10
C SER A 273 31.33 18.92 -39.56
N GLU A 274 31.53 17.76 -40.18
CA GLU A 274 32.87 17.22 -40.48
C GLU A 274 33.40 17.47 -41.91
N HIS A 275 32.71 18.25 -42.75
CA HIS A 275 33.18 18.53 -44.12
C HIS A 275 33.31 20.02 -44.47
N THR A 276 34.27 20.70 -43.86
CA THR A 276 34.88 21.93 -44.43
C THR A 276 36.37 22.04 -44.07
N SER A 277 37.21 21.16 -44.61
CA SER A 277 38.66 21.39 -44.65
C SER A 277 39.02 22.21 -45.90
N SER A 278 39.40 23.47 -45.69
CA SER A 278 39.90 24.40 -46.72
C SER A 278 41.26 23.93 -47.29
N PRO A 279 41.53 24.06 -48.60
CA PRO A 279 42.83 23.72 -49.17
C PRO A 279 43.82 24.88 -49.05
N SER A 280 44.98 24.60 -48.46
CA SER A 280 46.16 25.47 -48.45
C SER A 280 46.85 25.42 -49.82
N HIS A 281 46.79 26.52 -50.58
CA HIS A 281 47.63 26.71 -51.77
C HIS A 281 49.00 27.28 -51.38
N SER A 282 50.01 26.42 -51.36
CA SER A 282 51.42 26.78 -51.38
C SER A 282 51.89 26.95 -52.82
N GLY A 283 51.96 28.20 -53.30
CA GLY A 283 52.60 28.55 -54.57
C GLY A 283 54.03 29.01 -54.30
N GLY A 284 55.00 28.13 -54.54
CA GLY A 284 56.43 28.48 -54.55
C GLY A 284 56.83 29.10 -55.89
N THR A 285 57.56 30.20 -55.82
CA THR A 285 58.26 30.82 -56.96
C THR A 285 59.76 30.87 -56.62
N PRO A 286 60.68 30.46 -57.52
CA PRO A 286 62.10 30.51 -57.23
C PRO A 286 62.80 31.75 -57.83
N LEU A 287 63.86 32.15 -57.11
CA LEU A 287 65.12 32.77 -57.57
C LEU A 287 65.20 34.26 -57.94
N HIS A 288 66.37 34.82 -57.53
CA HIS A 288 67.10 36.00 -58.02
C HIS A 288 66.61 37.38 -57.52
N THR A 289 67.39 38.37 -57.02
CA THR A 289 68.83 38.71 -57.01
C THR A 289 69.05 40.00 -56.17
N ILE A 290 70.13 40.03 -55.35
CA ILE A 290 71.04 41.16 -55.03
C ILE A 290 70.56 42.47 -54.34
N VAL A 291 71.43 42.89 -53.39
CA VAL A 291 71.58 44.11 -52.55
C VAL A 291 70.56 44.30 -51.44
#